data_AF-A0A3D4GZS3-F1
#
_entry.id   AF-A0A3D4GZS3-F1
#
_cell.length_a   1.000
_cell.length_b   1.000
_cell.length_c   1.000
_cell.angle_alpha   90.00
_cell.angle_beta   90.00
_cell.angle_gamma   90.00
#
_symmetry.space_group_name_H-M   'P 1'
#
loop_
_entity.id
_entity.type
_entity.pdbx_description
1 polymer ?
#
loop_
_entity_poly.entity_id
_entity_poly.type
_entity_poly.pdbx_seq_one_letter_code
_entity_poly.pdbx_strand_id
1 'polypeptide(L)'
;WGCPIPIIHCHVCGVVPVPDSDLPVMLPDDAEFLPTGESPLRHHDGFLHTKCPKCGKEATRETDTMDTFMCSSWYQYRYLSPNYESGPYDPEEGAYWLPVDQY
;
A
#
# COMPACT_ATOMS: atom_id res chain seq x y z
N TRP A 1 10.06 -1.97 7.41
CA TRP A 1 9.71 -0.76 6.64
C TRP A 1 9.35 -1.20 5.24
N GLY A 2 8.10 -0.98 4.81
CA GLY A 2 7.56 -1.51 3.55
C GLY A 2 6.24 -0.83 3.18
N CYS A 3 5.71 -1.11 2.00
CA CYS A 3 4.47 -0.49 1.53
C CYS A 3 3.29 -0.91 2.44
N PRO A 4 2.51 0.04 3.02
CA PRO A 4 1.34 -0.30 3.80
C PRO A 4 0.30 -1.08 3.00
N ILE A 5 -0.28 -2.11 3.61
CA ILE A 5 -1.40 -2.83 3.00
C ILE A 5 -2.66 -1.92 3.07
N PRO A 6 -3.33 -1.61 1.95
CA PRO A 6 -4.44 -0.65 1.91
C PRO A 6 -5.76 -1.29 2.40
N ILE A 7 -5.76 -1.79 3.63
CA ILE A 7 -6.88 -2.47 4.29
C ILE A 7 -7.21 -1.78 5.61
N ILE A 8 -8.49 -1.75 5.93
CA ILE A 8 -9.08 -1.22 7.16
C ILE A 8 -9.89 -2.33 7.84
N HIS A 9 -9.64 -2.53 9.13
CA HIS A 9 -10.36 -3.45 10.01
C HIS A 9 -11.44 -2.69 10.78
N CYS A 10 -12.70 -2.97 10.46
CA CYS A 10 -13.87 -2.38 11.12
C CYS A 10 -14.64 -3.43 11.91
N HIS A 11 -14.97 -3.12 13.17
CA HIS A 11 -15.75 -4.02 14.05
C HIS A 11 -17.18 -4.31 13.56
N VAL A 12 -17.75 -3.46 12.68
CA VAL A 12 -19.10 -3.66 12.10
C VAL A 12 -19.05 -4.24 10.70
N CYS A 13 -18.14 -3.73 9.86
CA CYS A 13 -18.08 -4.10 8.45
C CYS A 13 -17.09 -5.21 8.13
N GLY A 14 -16.25 -5.61 9.09
CA GLY A 14 -15.15 -6.56 8.88
C GLY A 14 -13.97 -5.91 8.18
N VAL A 15 -13.34 -6.67 7.28
CA VAL A 15 -12.21 -6.23 6.46
C VAL A 15 -12.73 -5.40 5.28
N VAL A 16 -12.23 -4.16 5.14
CA VAL A 16 -12.68 -3.21 4.14
C VAL A 16 -11.46 -2.62 3.41
N PRO A 17 -11.45 -2.57 2.06
CA PRO A 17 -10.38 -1.91 1.34
C PRO A 17 -10.42 -0.39 1.53
N VAL A 18 -9.25 0.23 1.52
CA VAL A 18 -9.13 1.69 1.37
C VAL A 18 -9.68 2.08 -0.02
N PRO A 19 -10.48 3.16 -0.15
CA PRO A 19 -10.93 3.64 -1.46
C PRO A 19 -9.75 4.06 -2.35
N ASP A 20 -9.86 3.82 -3.66
CA ASP A 20 -8.80 4.21 -4.61
C ASP A 20 -8.49 5.72 -4.57
N SER A 21 -9.48 6.57 -4.29
CA SER A 21 -9.31 8.02 -4.12
C SER A 21 -8.45 8.42 -2.93
N ASP A 22 -8.31 7.52 -1.95
CA ASP A 22 -7.59 7.76 -0.70
C ASP A 22 -6.20 7.11 -0.73
N LEU A 23 -5.83 6.53 -1.88
CA LEU A 23 -4.46 6.08 -2.12
C LEU A 23 -3.57 7.29 -2.50
N PRO A 24 -2.29 7.29 -2.11
CA PRO A 24 -1.59 6.25 -1.35
C PRO A 24 -1.82 6.35 0.17
N VAL A 25 -1.80 5.19 0.85
CA VAL A 25 -1.65 5.14 2.31
C VAL A 25 -0.19 5.39 2.65
N MET A 26 0.11 6.58 3.16
CA MET A 26 1.48 7.00 3.47
C MET A 26 1.98 6.37 4.78
N LEU A 27 3.23 5.92 4.77
CA LEU A 27 3.94 5.57 6.00
C LEU A 27 4.22 6.83 6.83
N PRO A 28 4.08 6.77 8.16
CA PRO A 28 4.52 7.84 9.04
C PRO A 28 6.06 7.89 9.09
N ASP A 29 6.62 9.10 9.02
CA ASP A 29 8.08 9.33 9.06
C ASP A 29 8.68 9.14 10.46
N ASP A 30 7.84 9.13 11.49
CA ASP A 30 8.18 9.13 12.92
C ASP A 30 7.80 7.82 13.64
N ALA A 31 7.62 6.72 12.92
CA ALA A 31 7.39 5.42 13.53
C ALA A 31 8.61 4.92 14.33
N GLU A 32 8.38 4.53 15.59
CA GLU A 32 9.41 4.00 16.48
C GLU A 32 9.57 2.48 16.34
N PHE A 33 10.81 2.03 16.12
CA PHE A 33 11.14 0.60 16.01
C PHE A 33 11.51 0.02 17.37
N LEU A 34 10.57 -0.73 17.96
CA LEU A 34 10.78 -1.42 19.23
C LEU A 34 11.25 -2.86 19.01
N PRO A 35 12.09 -3.43 19.90
CA PRO A 35 12.57 -4.82 19.79
C PRO A 35 11.52 -5.84 20.26
N THR A 36 10.26 -5.64 19.88
CA THR A 36 9.11 -6.51 20.24
C THR A 36 8.86 -7.59 19.19
N GLY A 37 9.33 -7.37 17.95
CA GLY A 37 9.01 -8.22 16.79
C GLY A 37 7.67 -7.91 16.13
N GLU A 38 6.91 -6.96 16.66
CA GLU A 38 5.66 -6.47 16.07
C GLU A 38 5.92 -5.34 15.06
N SER A 39 4.94 -5.04 14.21
CA SER A 39 5.03 -3.90 13.30
C SER A 39 5.08 -2.58 14.08
N PRO A 40 6.04 -1.67 13.79
CA PRO A 40 6.10 -0.32 14.36
C PRO A 40 4.79 0.46 14.22
N LEU A 41 4.06 0.22 13.13
CA LEU A 41 2.80 0.91 12.81
C LEU A 41 1.69 0.62 13.81
N ARG A 42 1.79 -0.50 14.54
CA ARG A 42 0.84 -0.89 15.58
C ARG A 42 0.86 0.05 16.78
N HIS A 43 1.98 0.73 17.03
CA HIS A 43 2.15 1.65 18.15
C HIS A 43 2.01 3.12 17.73
N HIS A 44 1.76 3.39 16.46
CA HIS A 44 1.62 4.74 15.93
C HIS A 44 0.14 5.13 15.80
N ASP A 45 -0.43 5.73 16.85
CA ASP A 45 -1.87 6.04 16.95
C ASP A 45 -2.41 6.83 15.75
N GLY A 46 -1.63 7.81 15.25
CA GLY A 46 -2.03 8.65 14.11
C GLY A 46 -2.13 7.89 12.78
N PHE A 47 -1.46 6.74 12.67
CA PHE A 47 -1.54 5.86 11.51
C PHE A 47 -2.60 4.79 11.72
N LEU A 48 -2.56 4.14 12.90
CA LEU A 48 -3.42 3.01 13.24
C LEU A 48 -4.90 3.38 13.17
N HIS A 49 -5.29 4.51 13.75
CA HIS A 49 -6.70 4.87 13.88
C HIS A 49 -7.23 5.60 12.66
N THR A 50 -8.37 5.13 12.15
CA THR A 50 -9.06 5.75 11.01
C THR A 50 -10.56 5.52 11.09
N LYS A 51 -11.32 6.02 10.12
CA LYS A 51 -12.74 5.76 9.97
C LYS A 51 -12.98 4.69 8.91
N CYS A 52 -13.97 3.84 9.14
CA CYS A 52 -14.42 2.89 8.14
C CYS A 52 -15.07 3.64 6.97
N PRO A 53 -14.60 3.48 5.72
CA PRO A 53 -15.18 4.19 4.58
C PRO A 53 -16.62 3.72 4.26
N LYS A 54 -17.02 2.54 4.72
CA LYS A 54 -18.35 1.96 4.49
C LYS A 54 -19.42 2.45 5.47
N CYS A 55 -19.07 2.69 6.73
CA CYS A 55 -20.04 3.04 7.78
C CYS A 55 -19.69 4.26 8.64
N GLY A 56 -18.51 4.86 8.44
CA GLY A 56 -18.05 6.05 9.16
C GLY A 56 -17.64 5.84 10.62
N LYS A 57 -17.78 4.63 11.17
CA LYS A 57 -17.37 4.31 12.56
C LYS A 57 -15.86 4.19 12.70
N GLU A 58 -15.39 4.21 13.95
CA GLU A 58 -13.98 3.92 14.27
C GLU A 58 -13.55 2.56 13.72
N ALA A 59 -12.36 2.55 13.13
CA ALA A 59 -11.70 1.39 12.56
C ALA A 59 -10.18 1.53 12.73
N THR A 60 -9.46 0.45 12.47
CA THR A 60 -7.99 0.46 12.49
C THR A 60 -7.45 0.08 11.12
N ARG A 61 -6.32 0.65 10.71
CA ARG A 61 -5.63 0.24 9.48
C ARG A 61 -4.93 -1.11 9.70
N GLU A 62 -4.68 -1.81 8.60
CA GLU A 62 -3.69 -2.89 8.59
C GLU A 62 -2.32 -2.31 8.95
N THR A 63 -1.63 -2.96 9.88
CA THR A 63 -0.33 -2.54 10.38
C THR A 63 0.80 -3.29 9.72
N ASP A 64 0.51 -4.42 9.09
CA ASP A 64 1.48 -5.14 8.29
C ASP A 64 1.79 -4.42 6.98
N THR A 65 3.02 -4.58 6.53
CA THR A 65 3.49 -4.03 5.25
C THR A 65 3.69 -5.16 4.25
N MET A 66 3.50 -4.86 2.97
CA MET A 66 3.83 -5.79 1.90
C MET A 66 5.33 -6.10 1.91
N ASP A 67 5.65 -7.37 1.66
CA ASP A 67 7.03 -7.82 1.53
C ASP A 67 7.73 -7.14 0.33
N THR A 68 9.05 -7.03 0.41
CA THR A 68 9.89 -6.40 -0.60
C THR A 68 9.71 -7.01 -2.00
N PHE A 69 9.41 -8.32 -2.08
CA PHE A 69 9.16 -9.02 -3.34
C PHE A 69 7.91 -8.51 -4.06
N MET A 70 6.97 -7.89 -3.35
CA MET A 70 5.82 -7.26 -3.99
C MET A 70 6.27 -6.14 -4.94
N CYS A 71 7.20 -5.29 -4.51
CA CYS A 71 7.70 -4.19 -5.34
C CYS A 71 8.58 -4.70 -6.50
N SER A 72 9.39 -5.73 -6.27
CA SER A 72 10.28 -6.27 -7.32
C SER A 72 9.58 -7.23 -8.29
N SER A 73 8.31 -7.59 -8.06
CA SER A 73 7.57 -8.44 -9.01
C SER A 73 7.11 -7.70 -10.28
N TRP A 74 7.10 -6.37 -10.26
CA TRP A 74 6.52 -5.57 -11.36
C TRP A 74 7.32 -4.31 -11.74
N TYR A 75 8.48 -4.07 -11.10
CA TYR A 75 9.32 -2.88 -11.37
C TYR A 75 9.72 -2.74 -12.84
N GLN A 76 9.92 -3.85 -13.55
CA GLN A 76 10.23 -3.90 -14.98
C GLN A 76 9.14 -3.25 -15.84
N TYR A 77 7.86 -3.35 -15.43
CA TYR A 77 6.77 -2.67 -16.12
C TYR A 77 6.75 -1.18 -15.79
N ARG A 78 7.09 -0.79 -14.55
CA ARG A 78 7.13 0.63 -14.16
C ARG A 78 8.21 1.41 -14.90
N TYR A 79 9.32 0.77 -15.29
CA TYR A 79 10.37 1.43 -16.08
C TYR A 79 9.90 1.96 -17.44
N LEU A 80 8.85 1.37 -18.02
CA LEU A 80 8.32 1.80 -19.32
C LEU A 80 7.72 3.22 -19.25
N SER A 81 7.16 3.58 -18.10
CA SER A 81 6.47 4.84 -17.90
C SER A 81 6.51 5.27 -16.42
N PRO A 82 7.69 5.69 -15.90
CA PRO A 82 7.90 5.89 -14.47
C PRO A 82 7.08 7.03 -13.85
N ASN A 83 6.57 7.94 -14.67
CA ASN A 83 5.75 9.09 -14.26
C ASN A 83 4.27 8.94 -14.63
N TYR A 84 3.82 7.76 -15.07
CA TYR A 84 2.41 7.54 -15.38
C TYR A 84 1.57 7.47 -14.11
N GLU A 85 0.48 8.25 -14.05
CA GLU A 85 -0.33 8.42 -12.83
C GLU A 85 -1.70 7.71 -12.90
N SER A 86 -2.18 7.33 -14.09
CA SER A 86 -3.49 6.68 -14.26
C SER A 86 -3.47 5.15 -14.04
N GLY A 87 -2.35 4.61 -13.56
CA GLY A 87 -2.18 3.19 -13.32
C GLY A 87 -0.72 2.80 -13.06
N PRO A 88 -0.42 1.49 -13.00
CA PRO A 88 0.94 1.00 -12.73
C PRO A 88 1.94 1.36 -13.84
N TYR A 89 1.52 1.30 -15.11
CA TYR A 89 2.29 1.72 -16.28
C TYR A 89 1.33 2.08 -17.43
N ASP A 90 1.84 2.80 -18.44
CA ASP A 90 1.10 3.16 -19.66
C ASP A 90 0.92 1.92 -20.55
N PRO A 91 -0.33 1.50 -20.86
CA PRO A 91 -0.60 0.36 -21.72
C PRO A 91 0.02 0.47 -23.13
N GLU A 92 0.16 1.68 -23.69
CA GLU A 92 0.74 1.88 -25.02
C GLU A 92 2.24 1.58 -25.01
N GLU A 93 2.97 2.08 -24.01
CA GLU A 93 4.39 1.74 -23.79
C GLU A 93 4.56 0.24 -23.51
N GLY A 94 3.64 -0.35 -22.74
CA GLY A 94 3.60 -1.79 -22.50
C GLY A 94 3.49 -2.61 -23.79
N ALA A 95 2.61 -2.20 -24.70
CA ALA A 95 2.42 -2.89 -25.99
C ALA A 95 3.65 -2.78 -26.92
N TYR A 96 4.46 -1.75 -26.75
CA TYR A 96 5.67 -1.54 -27.55
C TYR A 96 6.91 -2.25 -26.99
N TRP A 97 7.15 -2.16 -25.67
CA TRP A 97 8.40 -2.62 -25.04
C TRP A 97 8.38 -4.03 -24.49
N LEU A 98 7.20 -4.62 -24.24
CA LEU A 98 7.10 -5.95 -23.62
C LEU A 98 6.95 -7.07 -24.67
N PRO A 99 7.42 -8.30 -24.36
CA PRO A 99 8.07 -8.72 -23.13
C PRO A 99 9.55 -8.30 -23.07
N VAL A 100 10.19 -8.48 -21.90
CA VAL A 100 11.63 -8.29 -21.76
C VAL A 100 12.38 -9.35 -22.59
N ASP A 101 13.22 -8.92 -23.53
CA ASP A 101 13.96 -9.82 -24.44
C ASP A 101 14.96 -10.73 -23.73
N GLN A 102 15.66 -10.17 -22.72
CA GLN A 102 16.64 -10.87 -21.90
C GLN A 102 16.54 -10.39 -20.46
N TYR A 103 16.33 -11.33 -19.54
CA TYR A 103 16.27 -11.10 -18.09
C TYR A 103 17.48 -11.75 -17.41
#